data_AF-A0A498GCS3-F1
#
_entry.id   AF-A0A498GCS3-F1
#
_cell.length_a   1.000
_cell.length_b   1.000
_cell.length_c   1.000
_cell.angle_alpha   90.00
_cell.angle_beta   90.00
_cell.angle_gamma   90.00
#
_symmetry.space_group_name_H-M   'P 1'
#
loop_
_entity.id
_entity.type
_entity.pdbx_description
1 polymer ?
#
loop_
_entity_poly.entity_id
_entity_poly.type
_entity_poly.pdbx_seq_one_letter_code
_entity_poly.pdbx_strand_id
1 'polypeptide(L)'
;MPDYEEQVTEAFPELDYISSDSLRSNVIEAWALALNRGGWRDITDIPYAWNIHEVTNVRHVRGVTRIARGSAIEQQEFHGADPDMDVIVAATLLHDVGKCYEYVDFVEDEKLLDPDPKYATEEVPHSLSGYALAHEVGCPLAVQRAIPHFIGEIPTRTLEAELVKSANSASSNAITQSTMGITLQEWVDEYSQT
;
A
#
# COMPACT_ATOMS: atom_id res chain seq x y z
N MET A 1 -2.33 24.12 4.23
CA MET A 1 -1.78 22.75 4.12
C MET A 1 -2.97 21.84 3.86
N PRO A 2 -2.81 20.77 3.08
CA PRO A 2 -3.89 19.82 2.84
C PRO A 2 -4.37 19.20 4.15
N ASP A 3 -5.66 18.86 4.23
CA ASP A 3 -6.19 18.04 5.33
C ASP A 3 -5.98 16.57 4.97
N TYR A 4 -4.84 16.02 5.37
CA TYR A 4 -4.49 14.66 5.00
C TYR A 4 -5.32 13.60 5.71
N GLU A 5 -5.79 13.86 6.93
CA GLU A 5 -6.66 12.92 7.64
C GLU A 5 -8.01 12.80 6.92
N GLU A 6 -8.60 13.92 6.52
CA GLU A 6 -9.82 13.94 5.71
C GLU A 6 -9.61 13.19 4.39
N GLN A 7 -8.57 13.51 3.61
CA GLN A 7 -8.26 12.81 2.36
C GLN A 7 -8.14 11.29 2.53
N VAL A 8 -7.44 10.84 3.58
CA VAL A 8 -7.23 9.41 3.85
C VAL A 8 -8.54 8.71 4.19
N THR A 9 -9.37 9.32 5.05
CA THR A 9 -10.67 8.73 5.44
C THR A 9 -11.65 8.66 4.28
N GLU A 10 -11.67 9.67 3.40
CA GLU A 10 -12.49 9.66 2.19
C GLU A 10 -11.97 8.67 1.13
N ALA A 11 -10.66 8.59 0.95
CA ALA A 11 -10.02 7.70 -0.01
C ALA A 11 -10.18 6.23 0.36
N PHE A 12 -10.13 5.89 1.65
CA PHE A 12 -10.16 4.50 2.14
C PHE A 12 -11.34 4.19 3.06
N PRO A 13 -12.57 4.04 2.52
CA PRO A 13 -13.71 3.52 3.29
C PRO A 13 -13.44 2.15 3.91
N GLU A 14 -12.49 1.38 3.36
CA GLU A 14 -12.05 0.09 3.89
C GLU A 14 -11.45 0.18 5.31
N LEU A 15 -11.10 1.39 5.80
CA LEU A 15 -10.74 1.63 7.22
C LEU A 15 -11.84 1.15 8.18
N ASP A 16 -13.11 1.17 7.77
CA ASP A 16 -14.23 0.69 8.58
C ASP A 16 -14.21 -0.82 8.85
N TYR A 17 -13.41 -1.58 8.10
CA TYR A 17 -13.24 -3.01 8.35
C TYR A 17 -12.24 -3.32 9.47
N ILE A 18 -11.49 -2.32 9.97
CA ILE A 18 -10.58 -2.48 11.10
C ILE A 18 -11.37 -2.30 12.41
N SER A 19 -11.46 -3.34 13.21
CA SER A 19 -12.20 -3.34 14.48
C SER A 19 -11.47 -2.57 15.58
N SER A 20 -10.14 -2.57 15.58
CA SER A 20 -9.31 -1.83 16.53
C SER A 20 -9.22 -0.34 16.18
N ASP A 21 -9.83 0.52 16.99
CA ASP A 21 -9.75 1.99 16.84
C ASP A 21 -8.31 2.50 16.85
N SER A 22 -7.45 1.93 17.69
CA SER A 22 -6.02 2.29 17.74
C SER A 22 -5.31 1.89 16.45
N LEU A 23 -5.57 0.70 15.90
CA LEU A 23 -4.93 0.28 14.65
C LEU A 23 -5.41 1.15 13.48
N ARG A 24 -6.71 1.45 13.43
CA ARG A 24 -7.29 2.35 12.44
C ARG A 24 -6.63 3.73 12.48
N SER A 25 -6.48 4.28 13.69
CA SER A 25 -5.81 5.58 13.90
C SER A 25 -4.35 5.55 13.41
N ASN A 26 -3.61 4.48 13.70
CA ASN A 26 -2.23 4.34 13.22
C ASN A 26 -2.14 4.25 11.70
N VAL A 27 -3.09 3.60 11.02
CA VAL A 27 -3.13 3.55 9.54
C VAL A 27 -3.34 4.95 8.97
N ILE A 28 -4.25 5.73 9.57
CA ILE A 28 -4.51 7.12 9.15
C ILE A 28 -3.27 7.99 9.38
N GLU A 29 -2.65 7.87 10.56
CA GLU A 29 -1.44 8.61 10.91
C GLU A 29 -0.27 8.29 9.96
N ALA A 30 -0.08 7.01 9.61
CA ALA A 30 0.95 6.61 8.66
C ALA A 30 0.75 7.30 7.30
N TRP A 31 -0.45 7.28 6.74
CA TRP A 31 -0.72 7.95 5.47
C TRP A 31 -0.57 9.46 5.56
N ALA A 32 -1.12 10.11 6.60
CA ALA A 32 -0.99 11.55 6.78
C ALA A 32 0.48 11.99 6.88
N LEU A 33 1.28 11.22 7.63
CA LEU A 33 2.71 11.46 7.77
C LEU A 33 3.47 11.25 6.45
N ALA A 34 3.12 10.20 5.70
CA ALA A 34 3.74 9.91 4.41
C ALA A 34 3.41 10.99 3.37
N LEU A 35 2.15 11.41 3.30
CA LEU A 35 1.69 12.45 2.38
C LEU A 35 2.38 13.78 2.67
N ASN A 36 2.47 14.16 3.95
CA ASN A 36 3.17 15.37 4.37
C ASN A 36 4.66 15.32 4.04
N ARG A 37 5.35 14.22 4.37
CA ARG A 37 6.80 14.05 4.11
C ARG A 37 7.12 13.90 2.62
N GLY A 38 6.23 13.27 1.85
CA GLY A 38 6.32 13.21 0.39
C GLY A 38 5.93 14.51 -0.30
N GLY A 39 5.39 15.48 0.44
CA GLY A 39 4.98 16.77 -0.11
C GLY A 39 3.76 16.69 -1.04
N TRP A 40 2.91 15.68 -0.94
CA TRP A 40 1.78 15.49 -1.86
C TRP A 40 0.68 16.53 -1.63
N ARG A 41 0.05 17.02 -2.70
CA ARG A 41 -1.13 17.89 -2.60
C ARG A 41 -2.40 17.10 -2.32
N ASP A 42 -2.56 15.99 -3.03
CA ASP A 42 -3.69 15.10 -2.92
C ASP A 42 -3.23 13.63 -2.89
N ILE A 43 -3.86 12.82 -2.04
CA ILE A 43 -3.59 11.37 -1.96
C ILE A 43 -3.81 10.64 -3.30
N THR A 44 -4.66 11.19 -4.17
CA THR A 44 -4.92 10.64 -5.51
C THR A 44 -3.89 11.03 -6.56
N ASP A 45 -2.98 11.96 -6.25
CA ASP A 45 -1.88 12.35 -7.16
C ASP A 45 -0.80 11.27 -7.29
N ILE A 46 -0.70 10.37 -6.30
CA ILE A 46 0.25 9.26 -6.27
C ILE A 46 -0.17 8.22 -7.31
N PRO A 47 0.65 7.93 -8.34
CA PRO A 47 0.32 6.94 -9.35
C PRO A 47 0.48 5.52 -8.82
N TYR A 48 -0.21 4.55 -9.44
CA TYR A 48 -0.04 3.13 -9.13
C TYR A 48 1.40 2.66 -9.37
N ALA A 49 1.99 3.06 -10.49
CA ALA A 49 3.38 2.77 -10.84
C ALA A 49 4.00 3.99 -11.52
N TRP A 50 5.32 4.09 -11.52
CA TRP A 50 6.05 5.20 -12.12
C TRP A 50 5.70 5.45 -13.60
N ASN A 51 5.23 4.43 -14.34
CA ASN A 51 4.83 4.50 -15.75
C ASN A 51 3.32 4.24 -16.00
N ILE A 52 2.48 4.12 -14.96
CA ILE A 52 1.03 3.93 -15.09
C ILE A 52 0.35 4.99 -14.21
N HIS A 53 0.02 6.13 -14.80
CA HIS A 53 -0.50 7.32 -14.10
C HIS A 53 -2.02 7.44 -14.17
N GLU A 54 -2.68 6.73 -15.09
CA GLU A 54 -4.13 6.71 -15.24
C GLU A 54 -4.85 5.92 -14.13
N VAL A 55 -4.09 5.12 -13.36
CA VAL A 55 -4.56 4.42 -12.15
C VAL A 55 -3.86 5.00 -10.95
N THR A 56 -4.62 5.49 -9.97
CA THR A 56 -4.07 6.03 -8.72
C THR A 56 -3.66 4.92 -7.77
N ASN A 57 -2.69 5.21 -6.90
CA ASN A 57 -2.28 4.30 -5.82
C ASN A 57 -3.47 3.97 -4.90
N VAL A 58 -4.32 4.96 -4.61
CA VAL A 58 -5.58 4.77 -3.87
C VAL A 58 -6.43 3.66 -4.50
N ARG A 59 -6.65 3.71 -5.82
CA ARG A 59 -7.48 2.70 -6.51
C ARG A 59 -6.90 1.30 -6.37
N HIS A 60 -5.57 1.19 -6.49
CA HIS A 60 -4.87 -0.08 -6.31
C HIS A 60 -4.97 -0.61 -4.87
N VAL A 61 -4.61 0.21 -3.87
CA VAL A 61 -4.67 -0.14 -2.44
C VAL A 61 -6.06 -0.62 -2.04
N ARG A 62 -7.12 0.05 -2.50
CA ARG A 62 -8.51 -0.39 -2.26
C ARG A 62 -8.81 -1.74 -2.90
N GLY A 63 -8.36 -1.95 -4.14
CA GLY A 63 -8.49 -3.21 -4.85
C GLY A 63 -7.84 -4.36 -4.08
N VAL A 64 -6.58 -4.18 -3.67
CA VAL A 64 -5.81 -5.15 -2.89
C VAL A 64 -6.50 -5.45 -1.56
N THR A 65 -6.95 -4.43 -0.84
CA THR A 65 -7.65 -4.59 0.45
C THR A 65 -8.91 -5.44 0.30
N ARG A 66 -9.72 -5.17 -0.73
CA ARG A 66 -10.97 -5.93 -0.99
C ARG A 66 -10.70 -7.37 -1.40
N ILE A 67 -9.70 -7.60 -2.26
CA ILE A 67 -9.32 -8.95 -2.70
C ILE A 67 -8.81 -9.75 -1.51
N ALA A 68 -7.87 -9.20 -0.72
CA ALA A 68 -7.30 -9.88 0.43
C ALA A 68 -8.36 -10.23 1.48
N ARG A 69 -9.24 -9.27 1.80
CA ARG A 69 -10.36 -9.48 2.73
C ARG A 69 -11.31 -10.58 2.23
N GLY A 70 -11.66 -10.56 0.94
CA GLY A 70 -12.50 -11.60 0.34
C GLY A 70 -11.84 -12.97 0.41
N SER A 71 -10.56 -13.07 0.04
CA SER A 71 -9.81 -14.32 0.14
C SER A 71 -9.71 -14.83 1.58
N ALA A 72 -9.52 -13.95 2.56
CA ALA A 72 -9.48 -14.33 3.98
C ALA A 72 -10.79 -14.94 4.49
N ILE A 73 -11.93 -14.39 4.06
CA ILE A 73 -13.26 -14.94 4.37
C ILE A 73 -13.39 -16.36 3.81
N GLU A 74 -13.00 -16.58 2.56
CA GLU A 74 -13.02 -17.92 1.95
C GLU A 74 -12.11 -18.92 2.71
N GLN A 75 -10.93 -18.46 3.17
CA GLN A 75 -10.04 -19.30 3.99
C GLN A 75 -10.71 -19.70 5.33
N GLN A 76 -11.45 -18.79 5.96
CA GLN A 76 -12.19 -19.08 7.18
C GLN A 76 -13.33 -20.08 6.92
N GLU A 77 -14.16 -19.81 5.92
CA GLU A 77 -15.40 -20.57 5.68
C GLU A 77 -15.15 -21.98 5.11
N PHE A 78 -14.20 -22.14 4.20
CA PHE A 78 -13.98 -23.42 3.50
C PHE A 78 -12.84 -24.25 4.05
N HIS A 79 -11.85 -23.61 4.68
CA HIS A 79 -10.63 -24.29 5.11
C HIS A 79 -10.44 -24.30 6.63
N GLY A 80 -11.30 -23.61 7.39
CA GLY A 80 -11.21 -23.53 8.84
C GLY A 80 -9.94 -22.82 9.33
N ALA A 81 -9.33 -22.00 8.48
CA ALA A 81 -8.25 -21.12 8.88
C ALA A 81 -8.80 -19.95 9.71
N ASP A 82 -7.93 -19.29 10.49
CA ASP A 82 -8.32 -18.15 11.32
C ASP A 82 -7.34 -16.97 11.13
N PRO A 83 -7.28 -16.39 9.91
CA PRO A 83 -6.48 -15.19 9.68
C PRO A 83 -7.05 -13.99 10.45
N ASP A 84 -6.16 -13.14 10.94
CA ASP A 84 -6.53 -11.89 11.59
C ASP A 84 -6.96 -10.84 10.54
N MET A 85 -8.26 -10.54 10.52
CA MET A 85 -8.85 -9.61 9.55
C MET A 85 -8.36 -8.18 9.71
N ASP A 86 -8.14 -7.72 10.94
CA ASP A 86 -7.63 -6.38 11.22
C ASP A 86 -6.19 -6.26 10.69
N VAL A 87 -5.37 -7.31 10.87
CA VAL A 87 -4.01 -7.36 10.32
C VAL A 87 -4.02 -7.31 8.80
N ILE A 88 -4.88 -8.08 8.13
CA ILE A 88 -4.97 -8.09 6.67
C ILE A 88 -5.38 -6.72 6.13
N VAL A 89 -6.45 -6.14 6.68
CA VAL A 89 -6.96 -4.84 6.22
C VAL A 89 -5.93 -3.75 6.47
N ALA A 90 -5.33 -3.68 7.67
CA ALA A 90 -4.31 -2.67 7.95
C ALA A 90 -3.05 -2.84 7.09
N ALA A 91 -2.57 -4.07 6.90
CA ALA A 91 -1.38 -4.33 6.08
C ALA A 91 -1.63 -4.00 4.61
N THR A 92 -2.79 -4.34 4.05
CA THR A 92 -3.15 -3.98 2.67
C THR A 92 -3.35 -2.47 2.49
N LEU A 93 -3.92 -1.77 3.46
CA LEU A 93 -4.00 -0.31 3.41
C LEU A 93 -2.63 0.37 3.48
N LEU A 94 -1.64 -0.26 4.11
CA LEU A 94 -0.28 0.29 4.28
C LEU A 94 0.75 -0.25 3.29
N HIS A 95 0.45 -1.31 2.52
CA HIS A 95 1.50 -2.01 1.76
C HIS A 95 2.26 -1.13 0.77
N ASP A 96 1.57 -0.09 0.26
CA ASP A 96 2.04 0.85 -0.75
C ASP A 96 2.13 2.31 -0.26
N VAL A 97 2.01 2.54 1.06
CA VAL A 97 2.14 3.89 1.64
C VAL A 97 3.52 4.49 1.37
N GLY A 98 4.55 3.64 1.26
CA GLY A 98 5.93 4.03 0.95
C GLY A 98 6.10 4.67 -0.43
N LYS A 99 5.14 4.51 -1.35
CA LYS A 99 5.16 5.21 -2.66
C LYS A 99 5.06 6.72 -2.49
N CYS A 100 4.56 7.21 -1.35
CA CYS A 100 4.63 8.64 -1.02
C CYS A 100 6.06 9.17 -0.99
N TYR A 101 7.06 8.32 -0.75
CA TYR A 101 8.47 8.69 -0.75
C TYR A 101 9.15 8.36 -2.07
N GLU A 102 8.88 7.16 -2.60
CA GLU A 102 9.56 6.64 -3.79
C GLU A 102 9.16 7.39 -5.07
N TYR A 103 7.92 7.90 -5.17
CA TYR A 103 7.37 8.38 -6.44
C TYR A 103 7.37 9.89 -6.66
N VAL A 104 8.04 10.64 -5.79
CA VAL A 104 8.09 12.11 -5.90
C VAL A 104 8.76 12.57 -7.20
N ASP A 105 9.72 11.83 -7.73
CA ASP A 105 10.45 12.19 -8.96
C ASP A 105 9.78 11.69 -10.25
N PHE A 106 8.66 10.96 -10.15
CA PHE A 106 7.93 10.40 -11.29
C PHE A 106 6.62 11.13 -11.60
N VAL A 107 6.41 12.31 -11.03
CA VAL A 107 5.21 13.12 -11.21
C VAL A 107 5.54 14.57 -11.58
N GLU A 108 4.55 15.29 -12.09
CA GLU A 108 4.69 16.73 -12.39
C GLU A 108 4.80 17.54 -11.09
N ASP A 109 5.69 18.54 -11.06
CA ASP A 109 5.91 19.43 -9.89
C ASP A 109 4.61 20.03 -9.32
N GLU A 110 3.60 20.24 -10.18
CA GLU A 110 2.30 20.80 -9.78
C GLU A 110 1.51 19.91 -8.82
N LYS A 111 1.83 18.60 -8.73
CA LYS A 111 1.24 17.65 -7.78
C LYS A 111 1.90 17.68 -6.40
N LEU A 112 3.05 18.35 -6.30
CA LEU A 112 3.86 18.40 -5.08
C LEU A 112 3.88 19.82 -4.48
N LEU A 113 4.21 19.86 -3.19
CA LEU A 113 4.40 21.06 -2.37
C LEU A 113 5.90 21.21 -2.06
N ASP A 114 6.39 20.45 -1.09
CA ASP A 114 7.78 20.48 -0.63
C ASP A 114 8.15 19.09 -0.06
N PRO A 115 8.61 18.15 -0.91
CA PRO A 115 9.04 16.83 -0.46
C PRO A 115 10.23 16.93 0.50
N ASP A 116 10.18 16.24 1.63
CA ASP A 116 11.29 16.21 2.60
C ASP A 116 12.39 15.27 2.09
N PRO A 117 13.58 15.79 1.69
CA PRO A 117 14.66 14.99 1.10
C PRO A 117 15.28 13.99 2.09
N LYS A 118 14.92 14.05 3.38
CA LYS A 118 15.29 13.03 4.36
C LYS A 118 14.56 11.69 4.11
N TYR A 119 13.34 11.76 3.57
CA TYR A 119 12.46 10.61 3.39
C TYR A 119 12.16 10.33 1.92
N ALA A 120 11.89 11.36 1.13
CA ALA A 120 11.51 11.26 -0.27
C ALA A 120 12.74 10.93 -1.13
N THR A 121 12.81 9.69 -1.60
CA THR A 121 13.92 9.15 -2.39
C THR A 121 13.49 7.85 -3.06
N GLU A 122 13.96 7.61 -4.29
CA GLU A 122 13.78 6.33 -5.00
C GLU A 122 14.64 5.19 -4.44
N GLU A 123 15.66 5.51 -3.64
CA GLU A 123 16.67 4.54 -3.14
C GLU A 123 16.11 3.54 -2.12
N VAL A 124 15.03 3.90 -1.42
CA VAL A 124 14.38 3.04 -0.42
C VAL A 124 13.05 2.55 -0.98
N PRO A 125 12.95 1.26 -1.36
CA PRO A 125 11.71 0.70 -1.91
C PRO A 125 10.51 0.90 -0.98
N HIS A 126 9.34 1.20 -1.54
CA HIS A 126 8.09 1.44 -0.82
C HIS A 126 7.72 0.32 0.15
N SER A 127 8.05 -0.93 -0.18
CA SER A 127 7.85 -2.09 0.71
C SER A 127 8.63 -1.95 2.04
N LEU A 128 9.85 -1.40 2.00
CA LEU A 128 10.71 -1.20 3.18
C LEU A 128 10.36 0.09 3.92
N SER A 129 10.15 1.18 3.21
CA SER A 129 9.74 2.44 3.83
C SER A 129 8.34 2.35 4.44
N GLY A 130 7.42 1.59 3.82
CA GLY A 130 6.11 1.26 4.38
C GLY A 130 6.20 0.45 5.67
N TYR A 131 7.09 -0.55 5.73
CA TYR A 131 7.39 -1.28 6.98
C TYR A 131 7.90 -0.32 8.07
N ALA A 132 8.88 0.53 7.74
CA ALA A 132 9.48 1.46 8.69
C ALA A 132 8.46 2.49 9.19
N LEU A 133 7.58 2.97 8.33
CA LEU A 133 6.54 3.92 8.68
C LEU A 133 5.48 3.28 9.59
N ALA A 134 5.02 2.07 9.27
CA ALA A 134 4.10 1.32 10.13
C ALA A 134 4.72 1.07 11.52
N HIS A 135 6.03 0.86 11.59
CA HIS A 135 6.75 0.77 12.85
C HIS A 135 6.76 2.09 13.62
N GLU A 136 7.01 3.21 12.95
CA GLU A 136 7.08 4.55 13.54
C GLU A 136 5.76 4.96 14.22
N VAL A 137 4.62 4.69 13.58
CA VAL A 137 3.28 4.98 14.13
C VAL A 137 2.77 3.92 15.11
N GLY A 138 3.58 2.91 15.44
CA GLY A 138 3.25 1.91 16.44
C GLY A 138 2.24 0.85 16.00
N CYS A 139 2.12 0.54 14.71
CA CYS A 139 1.35 -0.63 14.26
C CYS A 139 1.90 -1.92 14.91
N PRO A 140 1.07 -2.95 15.18
CA PRO A 140 1.55 -4.23 15.69
C PRO A 140 2.55 -4.90 14.73
N LEU A 141 3.50 -5.68 15.28
CA LEU A 141 4.50 -6.40 14.48
C LEU A 141 3.87 -7.36 13.45
N ALA A 142 2.66 -7.86 13.69
CA ALA A 142 1.90 -8.68 12.75
C ALA A 142 1.54 -7.90 11.47
N VAL A 143 1.16 -6.62 11.59
CA VAL A 143 0.91 -5.72 10.45
C VAL A 143 2.20 -5.37 9.76
N GLN A 144 3.23 -4.95 10.52
CA GLN A 144 4.53 -4.56 9.98
C GLN A 144 5.10 -5.66 9.07
N ARG A 145 5.17 -6.90 9.55
CA ARG A 145 5.74 -8.03 8.77
C ARG A 145 4.90 -8.47 7.57
N ALA A 146 3.64 -8.05 7.48
CA ALA A 146 2.75 -8.39 6.37
C ALA A 146 2.83 -7.40 5.20
N ILE A 147 3.40 -6.20 5.42
CA ILE A 147 3.55 -5.14 4.41
C ILE A 147 4.54 -5.51 3.28
N PRO A 148 5.76 -6.04 3.56
CA PRO A 148 6.71 -6.35 2.50
C PRO A 148 6.20 -7.43 1.54
N HIS A 149 5.95 -7.06 0.28
CA HIS A 149 5.28 -7.92 -0.70
C HIS A 149 6.05 -8.03 -2.03
N PHE A 150 7.02 -7.16 -2.28
CA PHE A 150 7.89 -7.20 -3.46
C PHE A 150 9.39 -7.33 -3.07
N ILE A 151 9.96 -6.32 -2.41
CA ILE A 151 11.36 -6.30 -1.93
C ILE A 151 11.39 -6.36 -0.39
N GLY A 152 12.30 -7.18 0.16
CA GLY A 152 12.46 -7.40 1.60
C GLY A 152 11.93 -8.76 2.02
N GLU A 153 12.83 -9.70 2.30
CA GLU A 153 12.46 -11.06 2.69
C GLU A 153 12.10 -11.12 4.18
N ILE A 154 10.91 -11.63 4.48
CA ILE A 154 10.49 -11.93 5.85
C ILE A 154 10.62 -13.45 6.04
N PRO A 155 11.57 -13.95 6.87
CA PRO A 155 11.88 -15.38 6.94
C PRO A 155 10.71 -16.29 7.33
N THR A 156 9.69 -15.76 7.99
CA THR A 156 8.48 -16.51 8.35
C THR A 156 7.27 -15.64 8.05
N ARG A 157 6.66 -15.88 6.89
CA ARG A 157 5.43 -15.20 6.46
C ARG A 157 4.23 -15.86 7.11
N THR A 158 3.33 -15.02 7.64
CA THR A 158 2.05 -15.46 8.19
C THR A 158 1.03 -15.63 7.06
N LEU A 159 -0.12 -16.24 7.35
CA LEU A 159 -1.20 -16.37 6.36
C LEU A 159 -1.64 -15.01 5.83
N GLU A 160 -1.71 -14.00 6.69
CA GLU A 160 -2.05 -12.61 6.33
C GLU A 160 -1.04 -12.04 5.32
N ALA A 161 0.26 -12.25 5.55
CA ALA A 161 1.32 -11.78 4.66
C ALA A 161 1.30 -12.47 3.28
N GLU A 162 0.86 -13.72 3.21
CA GLU A 162 0.65 -14.44 1.95
C GLU A 162 -0.60 -13.96 1.21
N LEU A 163 -1.68 -13.67 1.95
CA LEU A 163 -2.92 -13.13 1.38
C LEU A 163 -2.71 -11.70 0.84
N VAL A 164 -1.98 -10.84 1.55
CA VAL A 164 -1.59 -9.50 1.07
C VAL A 164 -0.80 -9.62 -0.24
N LYS A 165 0.24 -10.46 -0.28
CA LYS A 165 1.07 -10.65 -1.47
C LYS A 165 0.26 -11.18 -2.67
N SER A 166 -0.61 -12.15 -2.43
CA SER A 166 -1.45 -12.76 -3.46
C SER A 166 -2.49 -11.77 -4.01
N ALA A 167 -3.12 -10.99 -3.13
CA ALA A 167 -4.08 -9.95 -3.50
C ALA A 167 -3.41 -8.80 -4.27
N ASN A 168 -2.20 -8.41 -3.87
CA ASN A 168 -1.39 -7.44 -4.60
C ASN A 168 -1.14 -7.92 -6.04
N SER A 169 -0.60 -9.13 -6.20
CA SER A 169 -0.35 -9.71 -7.52
C SER A 169 -1.62 -9.81 -8.39
N ALA A 170 -2.76 -10.21 -7.79
CA ALA A 170 -4.03 -10.27 -8.51
C ALA A 170 -4.50 -8.88 -8.97
N SER A 171 -4.43 -7.87 -8.10
CA SER A 171 -4.78 -6.49 -8.46
C SER A 171 -3.82 -5.92 -9.52
N SER A 172 -2.52 -6.13 -9.37
CA SER A 172 -1.49 -5.63 -10.26
C SER A 172 -1.61 -6.23 -11.67
N ASN A 173 -1.84 -7.53 -11.78
CA ASN A 173 -2.12 -8.19 -13.07
C ASN A 173 -3.34 -7.59 -13.77
N ALA A 174 -4.42 -7.33 -13.01
CA ALA A 174 -5.62 -6.71 -13.58
C ALA A 174 -5.34 -5.29 -14.11
N ILE A 175 -4.55 -4.50 -13.36
CA ILE A 175 -4.16 -3.15 -13.78
C ILE A 175 -3.31 -3.22 -15.05
N THR A 176 -2.17 -3.93 -15.04
CA THR A 176 -1.26 -3.99 -16.20
C THR A 176 -1.95 -4.53 -17.44
N GLN A 177 -2.82 -5.54 -17.29
CA GLN A 177 -3.57 -6.07 -18.43
C GLN A 177 -4.55 -5.04 -18.99
N SER A 178 -5.23 -4.30 -18.12
CA SER A 178 -6.23 -3.31 -18.55
C SER A 178 -5.63 -2.03 -19.13
N THR A 179 -4.44 -1.62 -18.67
CA THR A 179 -3.79 -0.37 -19.09
C THR A 179 -2.81 -0.59 -20.25
N MET A 180 -2.06 -1.70 -20.24
CA MET A 180 -0.97 -1.95 -21.17
C MET A 180 -1.18 -3.20 -22.05
N GLY A 181 -2.18 -4.03 -21.75
CA GLY A 181 -2.43 -5.27 -22.50
C GLY A 181 -1.43 -6.39 -22.21
N ILE A 182 -0.63 -6.27 -21.14
CA ILE A 182 0.40 -7.24 -20.74
C ILE A 182 0.18 -7.75 -19.32
N THR A 183 0.72 -8.92 -19.02
CA THR A 183 0.72 -9.49 -17.66
C THR A 183 1.64 -8.71 -16.72
N LEU A 184 1.47 -8.89 -15.41
CA LEU A 184 2.38 -8.30 -14.42
C LEU A 184 3.81 -8.83 -14.61
N GLN A 185 3.96 -10.11 -14.97
CA GLN A 185 5.28 -10.69 -15.18
C GLN A 185 5.99 -10.04 -16.36
N GLU A 186 5.31 -9.85 -17.48
CA GLU A 186 5.87 -9.14 -18.64
C GLU A 186 6.24 -7.69 -18.29
N TRP A 187 5.41 -7.01 -17.50
CA TRP A 187 5.72 -5.66 -17.01
C TRP A 187 6.98 -5.65 -16.12
N VAL A 188 7.12 -6.62 -15.22
CA VAL A 188 8.32 -6.77 -14.37
C VAL A 188 9.55 -7.02 -15.23
N ASP A 189 9.48 -7.94 -16.19
CA ASP A 189 10.60 -8.31 -17.05
C ASP A 189 11.07 -7.14 -17.95
N GLU A 190 10.15 -6.25 -18.35
CA GLU A 190 10.46 -5.11 -19.22
C GLU A 190 10.89 -3.86 -18.45
N TYR A 191 10.27 -3.59 -17.29
CA TYR A 191 10.37 -2.29 -16.61
C TYR A 191 10.98 -2.33 -15.21
N SER A 192 11.00 -3.49 -14.54
CA SER A 192 11.57 -3.60 -13.19
C SER A 192 13.02 -4.04 -13.29
N GLN A 193 13.96 -3.15 -12.97
CA GLN A 193 15.40 -3.46 -12.91
C GLN A 193 15.77 -4.19 -11.61
N THR A 194 15.07 -5.28 -11.31
CA THR A 194 15.39 -6.22 -10.24
C THR A 194 15.73 -7.57 -10.81
#